data_AF-A0ABD4ENF3-F1
#
_entry.id   AF-A0ABD4ENF3-F1
#
_cell.length_a   1.000
_cell.length_b   1.000
_cell.length_c   1.000
_cell.angle_alpha   90.00
_cell.angle_beta   90.00
_cell.angle_gamma   90.00
#
_symmetry.space_group_name_H-M   'P 1'
#
loop_
_entity.id
_entity.type
_entity.pdbx_description
1 polymer ?
#
loop_
_entity_poly.entity_id
_entity_poly.type
_entity_poly.pdbx_seq_one_letter_code
_entity_poly.pdbx_strand_id
1 'polypeptide(L)'
;MERFKLPLLIVVVAILILFTTTQVFANMFGFFSKEDFVLSAPVEGRLLFDEQPVAGKKVFRRLNYGDEYIDEVTTSSDGRFSFPKKVIKTSKPSNMFDNESVIQHIYTLDENAKEVTIWAVRLFPYEHKDTLTKYLSNLVCDIANEPETFDIAAKDNKQHTFAVFTTCKL
;
A
#
# COMPACT_ATOMS: atom_id res chain seq x y z
N MET A 1 -34.54 -43.00 29.13
CA MET A 1 -34.30 -41.76 28.34
C MET A 1 -33.36 -40.76 29.01
N GLU A 2 -32.86 -40.99 30.24
CA GLU A 2 -31.95 -40.03 30.93
C GLU A 2 -30.46 -40.31 30.77
N ARG A 3 -30.04 -41.57 30.54
CA ARG A 3 -28.62 -41.96 30.48
C ARG A 3 -27.83 -41.35 29.32
N PHE A 4 -28.51 -40.88 28.27
CA PHE A 4 -27.88 -40.19 27.13
C PHE A 4 -27.72 -38.68 27.32
N LYS A 5 -28.36 -38.06 28.34
CA LYS A 5 -28.37 -36.59 28.51
C LYS A 5 -27.06 -36.06 29.09
N LEU A 6 -26.44 -36.80 30.01
CA LEU A 6 -25.19 -36.39 30.67
C LEU A 6 -23.96 -36.40 29.74
N PRO A 7 -23.68 -37.46 28.95
CA PRO A 7 -22.56 -37.40 27.99
C PRO A 7 -22.80 -36.37 26.89
N LEU A 8 -24.05 -36.18 26.46
CA LEU A 8 -24.40 -35.13 25.50
C LEU A 8 -24.13 -33.73 26.06
N LEU A 9 -24.49 -33.47 27.32
CA LEU A 9 -24.21 -32.21 28.01
C LEU A 9 -22.70 -31.93 28.08
N ILE A 10 -21.88 -32.94 28.43
CA ILE A 10 -20.43 -32.81 28.51
C ILE A 10 -19.83 -32.48 27.14
N VAL A 11 -20.29 -33.14 26.08
CA VAL A 11 -19.85 -32.85 24.70
C VAL A 11 -20.23 -31.43 24.30
N VAL A 12 -21.45 -30.98 24.61
CA VAL A 12 -21.88 -29.60 24.32
C VAL A 12 -21.03 -28.57 25.08
N VAL A 13 -20.73 -28.80 26.35
CA VAL A 13 -19.86 -27.93 27.15
C VAL A 13 -18.43 -27.90 26.61
N ALA A 14 -17.87 -29.06 26.25
CA ALA A 14 -16.53 -29.14 25.66
C ALA A 14 -16.45 -28.39 24.31
N ILE A 15 -17.48 -28.51 23.46
CA ILE A 15 -17.60 -27.78 22.21
C ILE A 15 -17.67 -26.27 22.47
N LEU A 16 -18.48 -25.81 23.42
CA LEU A 16 -18.56 -24.39 23.80
C LEU A 16 -17.21 -23.84 24.31
N ILE A 17 -16.45 -24.62 25.09
CA ILE A 17 -15.11 -24.23 25.56
C ILE A 17 -14.13 -24.13 24.37
N LEU A 18 -14.16 -25.07 23.42
CA LEU A 18 -13.32 -25.01 22.22
C LEU A 18 -13.67 -23.81 21.33
N PHE A 19 -14.96 -23.51 21.13
CA PHE A 19 -15.39 -22.35 20.35
C PHE A 19 -15.02 -21.01 21.02
N THR A 20 -15.16 -20.89 22.34
CA THR A 20 -14.80 -19.65 23.06
C THR A 20 -13.30 -19.42 23.11
N THR A 21 -12.51 -20.47 23.37
CA THR A 21 -11.05 -20.36 23.39
C THR A 21 -10.48 -20.04 22.01
N THR A 22 -10.97 -20.66 20.93
CA THR A 22 -10.53 -20.35 19.56
C THR A 22 -10.81 -18.91 19.15
N GLN A 23 -11.94 -18.35 19.54
CA GLN A 23 -12.24 -16.93 19.31
C GLN A 23 -11.30 -16.01 20.10
N VAL A 24 -11.03 -16.32 21.38
CA VAL A 24 -10.09 -15.54 22.21
C VAL A 24 -8.68 -15.59 21.64
N PHE A 25 -8.18 -16.77 21.27
CA PHE A 25 -6.87 -16.91 20.65
C PHE A 25 -6.79 -16.15 19.33
N ALA A 26 -7.78 -16.33 18.44
CA ALA A 26 -7.76 -15.64 17.15
C ALA A 26 -7.83 -14.11 17.27
N ASN A 27 -8.47 -13.59 18.32
CA ASN A 27 -8.47 -12.16 18.63
C ASN A 27 -7.11 -11.70 19.19
N MET A 28 -6.44 -12.50 20.04
CA MET A 28 -5.07 -12.23 20.51
C MET A 28 -4.04 -12.22 19.37
N PHE A 29 -4.24 -13.06 18.34
CA PHE A 29 -3.41 -13.11 17.15
C PHE A 29 -3.84 -12.12 16.05
N GLY A 30 -4.85 -11.28 16.32
CA GLY A 30 -5.28 -10.21 15.43
C GLY A 30 -5.88 -10.68 14.10
N PHE A 31 -6.34 -11.94 14.00
CA PHE A 31 -6.90 -12.48 12.75
C PHE A 31 -8.24 -11.83 12.35
N PHE A 32 -9.00 -11.31 13.32
CA PHE A 32 -10.36 -10.78 13.09
C PHE A 32 -10.50 -9.25 13.23
N SER A 33 -9.51 -8.56 13.77
CA SER A 33 -9.53 -7.09 13.93
C SER A 33 -9.18 -6.41 12.62
N LYS A 34 -10.18 -5.99 11.85
CA LYS A 34 -9.94 -5.13 10.68
C LYS A 34 -9.88 -3.67 11.08
N GLU A 35 -8.85 -2.98 10.60
CA GLU A 35 -8.69 -1.53 10.75
C GLU A 35 -8.46 -0.85 9.41
N ASP A 36 -8.59 0.47 9.40
CA ASP A 36 -8.27 1.29 8.23
C ASP A 36 -6.74 1.38 8.09
N PHE A 37 -6.25 0.96 6.94
CA PHE A 37 -4.82 0.97 6.61
C PHE A 37 -4.57 1.83 5.37
N VAL A 38 -3.62 2.76 5.48
CA VAL A 38 -3.25 3.68 4.40
C VAL A 38 -2.22 3.01 3.48
N LEU A 39 -2.63 2.68 2.26
CA LEU A 39 -1.69 2.15 1.25
C LEU A 39 -0.85 3.25 0.61
N SER A 40 -1.45 4.43 0.42
CA SER A 40 -0.79 5.54 -0.26
C SER A 40 -1.36 6.86 0.25
N ALA A 41 -0.47 7.80 0.56
CA ALA A 41 -0.83 9.20 0.77
C ALA A 41 -1.44 9.80 -0.52
N PRO A 42 -2.09 10.98 -0.47
CA PRO A 42 -2.39 11.71 -1.70
C PRO A 42 -1.12 11.89 -2.54
N VAL A 43 -1.26 11.70 -3.84
CA VAL A 43 -0.18 11.90 -4.80
C VAL A 43 -0.58 13.06 -5.69
N GLU A 44 0.30 14.04 -5.82
CA GLU A 44 0.19 15.13 -6.78
C GLU A 44 1.48 15.18 -7.56
N GLY A 45 1.38 15.27 -8.87
CA GLY A 45 2.56 15.34 -9.71
C GLY A 45 2.35 16.04 -11.04
N ARG A 46 3.46 16.29 -11.71
CA ARG A 46 3.53 16.84 -13.05
C ARG A 46 4.43 15.98 -13.91
N LEU A 47 3.87 15.45 -15.00
CA LEU A 47 4.57 14.63 -15.97
C LEU A 47 5.16 15.51 -17.07
N LEU A 48 6.46 15.35 -17.30
CA LEU A 48 7.24 16.05 -18.32
C LEU A 48 7.89 15.04 -19.27
N PHE A 49 8.22 15.49 -20.47
CA PHE A 49 9.10 14.82 -21.41
C PHE A 49 10.01 15.89 -22.01
N ASP A 50 11.33 15.77 -21.81
CA ASP A 50 12.32 16.79 -22.20
C ASP A 50 11.90 18.19 -21.69
N GLU A 51 11.60 18.26 -20.39
CA GLU A 51 11.13 19.43 -19.65
C GLU A 51 9.77 20.02 -20.09
N GLN A 52 9.14 19.44 -21.11
CA GLN A 52 7.84 19.89 -21.62
C GLN A 52 6.68 19.11 -20.98
N PRO A 53 5.58 19.78 -20.56
CA PRO A 53 4.44 19.09 -19.99
C PRO A 53 3.76 18.11 -20.94
N VAL A 54 3.47 16.91 -20.45
CA VAL A 54 2.78 15.88 -21.23
C VAL A 54 1.29 15.87 -20.91
N ALA A 55 0.47 16.41 -21.81
CA ALA A 55 -0.98 16.45 -21.65
C ALA A 55 -1.66 15.17 -22.17
N GLY A 56 -2.83 14.82 -21.59
CA GLY A 56 -3.67 13.72 -22.09
C GLY A 56 -3.08 12.31 -21.92
N LYS A 57 -2.01 12.16 -21.13
CA LYS A 57 -1.33 10.88 -20.90
C LYS A 57 -1.96 10.15 -19.72
N LYS A 58 -2.19 8.84 -19.87
CA LYS A 58 -2.60 8.01 -18.73
C LYS A 58 -1.44 7.77 -17.79
N VAL A 59 -1.68 7.97 -16.51
CA VAL A 59 -0.79 7.61 -15.41
C VAL A 59 -1.51 6.60 -14.53
N PHE A 60 -0.83 5.53 -14.17
CA PHE A 60 -1.33 4.43 -13.37
C PHE A 60 -0.62 4.44 -12.03
N ARG A 61 -1.33 4.10 -10.96
CA ARG A 61 -0.77 3.78 -9.66
C ARG A 61 -1.19 2.36 -9.29
N ARG A 62 -0.21 1.47 -9.18
CA ARG A 62 -0.32 0.10 -8.67
C ARG A 62 0.14 0.07 -7.23
N LEU A 63 -0.69 -0.48 -6.35
CA LEU A 63 -0.42 -0.70 -4.95
C LEU A 63 -0.58 -2.19 -4.67
N ASN A 64 0.43 -2.81 -4.06
CA ASN A 64 0.36 -4.20 -3.62
C ASN A 64 0.52 -4.27 -2.11
N TYR A 65 -0.44 -4.92 -1.45
CA TYR A 65 -0.36 -5.31 -0.05
C TYR A 65 -1.10 -6.65 0.11
N GLY A 66 -0.52 -7.67 -0.51
CA GLY A 66 -1.02 -9.03 -0.76
C GLY A 66 -2.20 -9.11 -1.73
N ASP A 67 -3.08 -8.11 -1.73
CA ASP A 67 -3.97 -7.82 -2.86
C ASP A 67 -3.37 -6.73 -3.75
N GLU A 68 -3.71 -6.75 -5.03
CA GLU A 68 -3.35 -5.71 -5.99
C GLU A 68 -4.49 -4.68 -6.14
N TYR A 69 -4.13 -3.41 -6.12
CA TYR A 69 -5.02 -2.28 -6.34
C TYR A 69 -4.42 -1.37 -7.41
N ILE A 70 -5.17 -1.12 -8.49
CA ILE A 70 -4.75 -0.24 -9.58
C ILE A 70 -5.76 0.89 -9.73
N ASP A 71 -5.27 2.13 -9.75
CA ASP A 71 -6.01 3.31 -10.17
C ASP A 71 -5.32 4.00 -11.37
N GLU A 72 -6.10 4.68 -12.21
CA GLU A 72 -5.59 5.46 -13.35
C GLU A 72 -6.16 6.88 -13.34
N VAL A 73 -5.37 7.82 -13.86
CA VAL A 73 -5.77 9.20 -14.12
C VAL A 73 -5.17 9.68 -15.43
N THR A 74 -5.75 10.73 -16.03
CA THR A 74 -5.23 11.34 -17.25
C THR A 74 -4.63 12.70 -16.92
N THR A 75 -3.45 12.99 -17.46
CA THR A 75 -2.77 14.28 -17.20
C THR A 75 -3.54 15.44 -17.81
N SER A 76 -3.55 16.55 -17.08
CA SER A 76 -4.10 17.84 -17.48
C SER A 76 -3.27 18.48 -18.62
N SER A 77 -3.77 19.56 -19.22
CA SER A 77 -3.05 20.34 -20.25
C SER A 77 -1.68 20.85 -19.79
N ASP A 78 -1.48 21.04 -18.49
CA ASP A 78 -0.19 21.44 -17.91
C ASP A 78 0.65 20.25 -17.41
N GLY A 79 0.28 19.02 -17.77
CA GLY A 79 0.96 17.78 -17.38
C GLY A 79 0.65 17.28 -15.98
N ARG A 80 -0.23 17.94 -15.22
CA ARG A 80 -0.56 17.53 -13.85
C ARG A 80 -1.39 16.26 -13.78
N PHE A 81 -1.12 15.43 -12.77
CA PHE A 81 -1.94 14.30 -12.36
C PHE A 81 -2.08 14.27 -10.84
N SER A 82 -3.15 13.67 -10.34
CA SER A 82 -3.32 13.46 -8.90
C SER A 82 -4.06 12.17 -8.60
N PHE A 83 -3.66 11.50 -7.53
CA PHE A 83 -4.39 10.37 -6.97
C PHE A 83 -4.83 10.69 -5.55
N PRO A 84 -6.07 10.37 -5.16
CA PRO A 84 -6.49 10.52 -3.79
C PRO A 84 -5.74 9.54 -2.87
N LYS A 85 -5.78 9.82 -1.57
CA LYS A 85 -5.35 8.89 -0.52
C LYS A 85 -6.03 7.52 -0.74
N LYS A 86 -5.26 6.43 -0.70
CA LYS A 86 -5.80 5.07 -0.76
C LYS A 86 -5.83 4.46 0.64
N VAL A 87 -7.02 4.07 1.09
CA VAL A 87 -7.25 3.39 2.36
C VAL A 87 -7.99 2.09 2.09
N ILE A 88 -7.62 1.02 2.79
CA ILE A 88 -8.32 -0.27 2.77
C ILE A 88 -8.69 -0.69 4.18
N LYS A 89 -9.63 -1.64 4.32
CA LYS A 89 -9.90 -2.32 5.59
C LYS A 89 -9.24 -3.68 5.63
N THR A 90 -8.32 -3.88 6.56
CA THR A 90 -7.50 -5.09 6.63
C THR A 90 -7.15 -5.45 8.08
N SER A 91 -6.96 -6.73 8.36
CA SER A 91 -6.46 -7.23 9.65
C SER A 91 -4.97 -7.53 9.64
N LYS A 92 -4.29 -7.32 8.51
CA LYS A 92 -2.85 -7.59 8.36
C LYS A 92 -1.98 -6.87 9.39
N PRO A 93 -2.15 -5.56 9.67
CA PRO A 93 -1.29 -4.89 10.64
C PRO A 93 -1.47 -5.41 12.08
N SER A 94 -2.66 -5.93 12.43
CA SER A 94 -2.90 -6.58 13.73
C SER A 94 -2.46 -8.04 13.77
N ASN A 95 -2.26 -8.68 12.61
CA ASN A 95 -1.82 -10.05 12.53
C ASN A 95 -0.31 -10.13 12.80
N MET A 96 0.07 -10.70 13.94
CA MET A 96 1.48 -10.77 14.34
C MET A 96 2.36 -11.67 13.46
N PHE A 97 1.75 -12.45 12.56
CA PHE A 97 2.45 -13.28 11.59
C PHE A 97 2.54 -12.64 10.20
N ASP A 98 1.96 -11.46 10.01
CA ASP A 98 2.02 -10.71 8.75
C ASP A 98 3.19 -9.73 8.78
N ASN A 99 4.06 -9.85 7.77
CA ASN A 99 5.22 -9.00 7.56
C ASN A 99 5.26 -8.45 6.13
N GLU A 100 4.11 -8.40 5.46
CA GLU A 100 4.04 -7.89 4.09
C GLU A 100 4.39 -6.41 4.02
N SER A 101 5.02 -6.00 2.93
CA SER A 101 5.31 -4.61 2.62
C SER A 101 4.31 -4.06 1.62
N VAL A 102 4.06 -2.76 1.69
CA VAL A 102 3.34 -2.02 0.66
C VAL A 102 4.31 -1.75 -0.48
N ILE A 103 3.98 -2.21 -1.68
CA ILE A 103 4.69 -1.82 -2.90
C ILE A 103 3.85 -0.77 -3.60
N GLN A 104 4.42 0.41 -3.84
CA GLN A 104 3.79 1.47 -4.61
C GLN A 104 4.58 1.70 -5.89
N HIS A 105 3.90 1.59 -7.03
CA HIS A 105 4.47 1.82 -8.36
C HIS A 105 3.54 2.74 -9.16
N ILE A 106 4.02 3.93 -9.49
CA ILE A 106 3.37 4.89 -10.36
C ILE A 106 4.12 4.86 -11.70
N TYR A 107 3.38 4.69 -12.78
CA TYR A 107 3.95 4.51 -14.12
C TYR A 107 3.02 5.06 -15.21
N THR A 108 3.58 5.26 -16.40
CA THR A 108 2.81 5.46 -17.63
C THR A 108 3.19 4.39 -18.64
N LEU A 109 2.52 4.37 -19.80
CA LEU A 109 2.85 3.47 -20.90
C LEU A 109 3.47 4.26 -22.04
N ASP A 110 4.56 3.77 -22.62
CA ASP A 110 5.11 4.31 -23.87
C ASP A 110 4.22 3.95 -25.08
N GLU A 111 4.66 4.33 -26.28
CA GLU A 111 3.94 4.02 -27.53
C GLU A 111 3.87 2.52 -27.84
N ASN A 112 4.76 1.71 -27.24
CA ASN A 112 4.83 0.26 -27.39
C ASN A 112 4.13 -0.49 -26.23
N ALA A 113 3.32 0.21 -25.43
CA ALA A 113 2.66 -0.32 -24.24
C ALA A 113 3.62 -0.88 -23.17
N LYS A 114 4.87 -0.38 -23.12
CA LYS A 114 5.83 -0.70 -22.06
C LYS A 114 5.66 0.27 -20.90
N GLU A 115 5.78 -0.26 -19.68
CA GLU A 115 5.73 0.54 -18.46
C GLU A 115 6.96 1.44 -18.37
N VAL A 116 6.73 2.73 -18.23
CA VAL A 116 7.72 3.76 -17.92
C VAL A 116 7.50 4.19 -16.48
N THR A 117 8.46 3.83 -15.62
CA THR A 117 8.36 4.13 -14.18
C THR A 117 8.47 5.63 -13.94
N ILE A 118 7.53 6.16 -13.18
CA ILE A 118 7.56 7.52 -12.64
C ILE A 118 8.10 7.48 -11.22
N TRP A 119 7.55 6.58 -10.39
CA TRP A 119 7.93 6.42 -8.98
C TRP A 119 7.69 4.98 -8.54
N ALA A 120 8.66 4.35 -7.90
CA ALA A 120 8.53 3.02 -7.33
C ALA A 120 9.21 2.94 -5.96
N VAL A 121 8.53 2.35 -4.98
CA VAL A 121 9.03 2.21 -3.62
C VAL A 121 8.39 1.01 -2.91
N ARG A 122 9.15 0.37 -2.03
CA ARG A 122 8.67 -0.64 -1.08
C ARG A 122 8.72 -0.06 0.33
N LEU A 123 7.61 -0.17 1.07
CA LEU A 123 7.43 0.42 2.38
C LEU A 123 6.95 -0.64 3.37
N PHE A 124 7.63 -0.75 4.52
CA PHE A 124 7.14 -1.63 5.57
C PHE A 124 6.04 -0.91 6.38
N PRO A 125 4.93 -1.59 6.74
CA PRO A 125 3.74 -0.97 7.34
C PRO A 125 4.03 -0.09 8.57
N TYR A 126 5.01 -0.45 9.39
CA TYR A 126 5.39 0.28 10.60
C TYR A 126 6.10 1.62 10.31
N GLU A 127 6.61 1.80 9.10
CA GLU A 127 7.44 2.94 8.71
C GLU A 127 6.70 3.92 7.77
N HIS A 128 5.46 3.55 7.42
CA HIS A 128 4.71 4.09 6.28
C HIS A 128 3.82 5.29 6.61
N LYS A 129 3.62 5.62 7.90
CA LYS A 129 2.53 6.54 8.27
C LYS A 129 2.64 7.93 7.62
N ASP A 130 3.84 8.49 7.50
CA ASP A 130 4.01 9.84 6.94
C ASP A 130 5.32 10.09 6.17
N THR A 131 6.21 9.10 6.06
CA THR A 131 7.58 9.34 5.60
C THR A 131 7.64 9.98 4.21
N LEU A 132 6.84 9.47 3.27
CA LEU A 132 6.91 9.90 1.87
C LEU A 132 5.87 10.96 1.50
N THR A 133 4.99 11.35 2.43
CA THR A 133 3.89 12.28 2.16
C THR A 133 4.39 13.61 1.58
N LYS A 134 5.52 14.12 2.07
CA LYS A 134 6.13 15.35 1.53
C LYS A 134 6.51 15.20 0.05
N TYR A 135 7.17 14.11 -0.32
CA TYR A 135 7.62 13.87 -1.69
C TYR A 135 6.44 13.65 -2.64
N LEU A 136 5.46 12.85 -2.21
CA LEU A 136 4.28 12.53 -3.01
C LEU A 136 3.37 13.75 -3.27
N SER A 137 3.47 14.82 -2.47
CA SER A 137 2.62 16.01 -2.59
C SER A 137 3.00 16.97 -3.72
N ASN A 138 4.14 16.80 -4.38
CA ASN A 138 4.56 17.69 -5.48
C ASN A 138 5.63 17.05 -6.37
N LEU A 139 5.35 15.87 -6.93
CA LEU A 139 6.27 15.18 -7.81
C LEU A 139 6.43 15.94 -9.14
N VAL A 140 7.67 16.16 -9.60
CA VAL A 140 7.94 16.70 -10.94
C VAL A 140 8.84 15.71 -11.66
N CYS A 141 8.29 15.00 -12.64
CA CYS A 141 8.90 13.80 -13.20
C CYS A 141 9.05 13.92 -14.70
N ASP A 142 10.29 13.79 -15.17
CA ASP A 142 10.61 13.86 -16.59
C ASP A 142 10.97 12.47 -17.11
N ILE A 143 10.04 11.89 -17.87
CA ILE A 143 10.16 10.52 -18.37
C ILE A 143 11.09 10.39 -19.59
N ALA A 144 11.71 11.48 -20.06
CA ALA A 144 12.81 11.40 -21.00
C ALA A 144 14.12 10.94 -20.32
N ASN A 145 14.23 11.14 -19.00
CA ASN A 145 15.38 10.69 -18.22
C ASN A 145 15.23 9.22 -17.81
N GLU A 146 16.36 8.54 -17.64
CA GLU A 146 16.38 7.24 -16.98
C GLU A 146 16.04 7.40 -15.48
N PRO A 147 15.26 6.50 -14.87
CA PRO A 147 14.97 6.60 -13.45
C PRO A 147 16.21 6.30 -12.61
N GLU A 148 16.40 7.08 -11.54
CA GLU A 148 17.49 6.91 -10.58
C GLU A 148 16.96 6.36 -9.26
N THR A 149 17.86 5.78 -8.46
CA THR A 149 17.52 5.32 -7.10
C THR A 149 18.03 6.31 -6.07
N PHE A 150 17.15 6.77 -5.19
CA PHE A 150 17.46 7.65 -4.07
C PHE A 150 17.14 6.96 -2.75
N ASP A 151 18.05 7.06 -1.79
CA ASP A 151 17.81 6.62 -0.41
C ASP A 151 17.22 7.77 0.41
N ILE A 152 15.95 7.64 0.79
CA ILE A 152 15.23 8.62 1.60
C ILE A 152 15.19 8.14 3.04
N ALA A 153 15.73 8.93 3.98
CA ALA A 153 15.69 8.60 5.39
C ALA A 153 14.26 8.66 5.96
N ALA A 154 13.92 7.70 6.84
CA ALA A 154 12.66 7.72 7.57
C ALA A 154 12.56 8.94 8.47
N LYS A 155 11.35 9.51 8.56
CA LYS A 155 11.08 10.70 9.37
C LYS A 155 11.43 10.48 10.85
N ASP A 156 11.06 9.31 11.36
CA ASP A 156 11.17 8.98 12.79
C ASP A 156 12.44 8.19 13.13
N ASN A 157 13.13 7.63 12.12
CA ASN A 157 14.40 6.93 12.30
C ASN A 157 15.33 7.18 11.11
N LYS A 158 16.24 8.16 11.26
CA LYS A 158 17.19 8.53 10.19
C LYS A 158 18.21 7.44 9.82
N GLN A 159 18.32 6.37 10.60
CA GLN A 159 19.17 5.22 10.27
C GLN A 159 18.47 4.24 9.31
N HIS A 160 17.15 4.35 9.15
CA HIS A 160 16.39 3.58 8.20
C HIS A 160 16.14 4.40 6.94
N THR A 161 16.34 3.81 5.76
CA THR A 161 16.15 4.46 4.46
C THR A 161 15.24 3.65 3.55
N PHE A 162 14.48 4.36 2.71
CA PHE A 162 13.69 3.79 1.63
C PHE A 162 14.38 4.04 0.32
N ALA A 163 14.61 2.99 -0.45
CA ALA A 163 15.05 3.11 -1.83
C ALA A 163 13.85 3.48 -2.70
N VAL A 164 13.89 4.69 -3.25
CA VAL A 164 12.91 5.19 -4.21
C VAL A 164 13.53 5.18 -5.60
N PHE A 165 12.93 4.44 -6.52
CA PHE A 165 13.32 4.40 -7.92
C PHE A 165 12.39 5.31 -8.74
N THR A 166 12.91 6.40 -9.32
CA THR A 166 12.05 7.47 -9.84
C THR A 166 12.73 8.31 -10.93
N THR A 167 11.91 8.86 -11.85
CA THR A 167 12.31 9.92 -12.79
C THR A 167 12.00 11.32 -12.26
N CYS A 168 11.51 11.41 -11.01
CA CYS A 168 11.12 12.65 -10.38
C CYS A 168 12.32 13.36 -9.72
N LYS A 169 12.33 14.69 -9.79
CA LYS A 169 13.26 15.53 -9.03
C LYS A 169 12.85 15.48 -7.54
N LEU A 170 13.77 15.09 -6.65
CA LEU A 170 13.52 14.94 -5.20
C LEU A 170 14.16 16.05 -4.36
#